data_AF-A0A975R783-F1
#
_entry.id   AF-A0A975R783-F1
#
_cell.length_a   1.000
_cell.length_b   1.000
_cell.length_c   1.000
_cell.angle_alpha   90.00
_cell.angle_beta   90.00
_cell.angle_gamma   90.00
#
_symmetry.space_group_name_H-M   'P 1'
#
loop_
_entity.id
_entity.type
_entity.pdbx_description
1 polymer ?
#
loop_
_entity_poly.entity_id
_entity_poly.type
_entity_poly.pdbx_seq_one_letter_code
_entity_poly.pdbx_strand_id
1 'polypeptide(L)'
;MFAEEGLEPRLSYRPKGEEIDGSIWFHGRTILVEAKWTGDPHPASSIYQFKGKVDGKLVGTLGLFISIGGFSSASVDALVAGKELNLILADGDDLRAIIDQKVTLVEALERKLRAAGDEGTPFLPLTAPVIAQTAAAGQHLVVVEGRSDVRFFESVRRVYMASRPVTFVPASGPMNMIPVTRLMLEVAESVATLTVVVDGDVEGPQADRLRADLDELVAEYEVSLDSVEVIVAQPDTEVALGLADPETPWRDRRHLRNVSDATLDALVADADLPGRAAANPTIARLLTSIGVRHE
;
A
#
# COMPACT_ATOMS: atom_id res chain seq x y z
N MET A 1 22.90 -8.46 -6.64
CA MET A 1 21.94 -7.34 -6.52
C MET A 1 22.63 -5.98 -6.39
N PHE A 2 22.97 -5.46 -5.19
CA PHE A 2 23.52 -4.08 -5.06
C PHE A 2 24.78 -3.80 -5.90
N ALA A 3 25.76 -4.70 -5.90
CA ALA A 3 26.99 -4.53 -6.66
C ALA A 3 26.77 -4.56 -8.19
N GLU A 4 25.81 -5.35 -8.65
CA GLU A 4 25.47 -5.48 -10.08
C GLU A 4 24.84 -4.19 -10.62
N GLU A 5 24.19 -3.44 -9.75
CA GLU A 5 23.54 -2.15 -10.03
C GLU A 5 24.47 -0.95 -9.78
N GLY A 6 25.77 -1.20 -9.54
CA GLY A 6 26.77 -0.13 -9.36
C GLY A 6 26.68 0.63 -8.03
N LEU A 7 25.99 0.09 -7.02
CA LEU A 7 25.71 0.79 -5.75
C LEU A 7 26.82 0.67 -4.69
N GLU A 8 28.03 0.27 -5.09
CA GLU A 8 29.24 0.15 -4.25
C GLU A 8 28.99 -0.41 -2.83
N PRO A 9 28.37 -1.60 -2.68
CA PRO A 9 27.97 -2.09 -1.37
C PRO A 9 29.18 -2.38 -0.47
N ARG A 10 29.05 -1.99 0.80
CA ARG A 10 29.99 -2.33 1.87
C ARG A 10 29.29 -3.20 2.91
N LEU A 11 29.90 -4.35 3.21
CA LEU A 11 29.42 -5.26 4.24
C LEU A 11 29.66 -4.67 5.64
N SER A 12 28.81 -5.10 6.58
CA SER A 12 28.74 -4.65 7.98
C SER A 12 30.02 -4.05 8.58
N TYR A 13 29.88 -2.86 9.16
CA TYR A 13 30.90 -2.23 10.00
C TYR A 13 30.60 -2.60 11.47
N ARG A 14 31.59 -3.08 12.21
CA ARG A 14 31.45 -3.43 13.65
C ARG A 14 32.20 -2.45 14.56
N PRO A 15 31.76 -1.20 14.72
CA PRO A 15 32.16 -0.41 15.87
C PRO A 15 31.42 -0.96 17.09
N LYS A 16 32.11 -1.09 18.24
CA LYS A 16 31.56 -1.69 19.47
C LYS A 16 30.16 -1.13 19.82
N GLY A 17 29.12 -1.94 19.64
CA GLY A 17 27.75 -1.66 20.12
C GLY A 17 26.71 -1.26 19.07
N GLU A 18 27.08 -1.05 17.81
CA GLU A 18 26.14 -0.63 16.76
C GLU A 18 26.33 -1.49 15.49
N GLU A 19 25.58 -2.58 15.38
CA GLU A 19 25.62 -3.46 14.19
C GLU A 19 24.63 -2.96 13.14
N ILE A 20 25.10 -2.81 11.90
CA ILE A 20 24.32 -2.47 10.71
C ILE A 20 24.70 -3.49 9.64
N ASP A 21 23.72 -3.98 8.87
CA ASP A 21 23.95 -5.05 7.89
C ASP A 21 24.89 -4.61 6.77
N GLY A 22 24.80 -3.34 6.34
CA GLY A 22 25.75 -2.76 5.40
C GLY A 22 25.44 -1.32 5.01
N SER A 23 26.09 -0.86 3.95
CA SER A 23 25.76 0.42 3.31
C SER A 23 25.99 0.35 1.81
N ILE A 24 25.35 1.26 1.08
CA ILE A 24 25.53 1.47 -0.36
C ILE A 24 25.84 2.93 -0.64
N TRP A 25 26.46 3.20 -1.79
CA TRP A 25 26.67 4.54 -2.32
C TRP A 25 25.67 4.81 -3.44
N PHE A 26 24.89 5.88 -3.30
CA PHE A 26 23.86 6.23 -4.27
C PHE A 26 23.78 7.74 -4.45
N HIS A 27 23.89 8.22 -5.69
CA HIS A 27 23.82 9.64 -6.06
C HIS A 27 24.61 10.59 -5.13
N GLY A 28 25.84 10.19 -4.78
CA GLY A 28 26.73 11.00 -3.94
C GLY A 28 26.43 10.94 -2.43
N ARG A 29 25.60 9.99 -1.98
CA ARG A 29 25.23 9.82 -0.57
C ARG A 29 25.44 8.37 -0.12
N THR A 30 25.77 8.23 1.17
CA THR A 30 25.74 6.93 1.83
C THR A 30 24.31 6.61 2.23
N ILE A 31 23.83 5.42 1.87
CA ILE A 31 22.59 4.84 2.39
C ILE A 31 22.97 3.63 3.25
N LEU A 32 22.70 3.69 4.56
CA LEU A 32 22.83 2.54 5.45
C LEU A 32 21.70 1.55 5.15
N VAL A 33 21.97 0.25 5.22
CA VAL A 33 21.00 -0.79 4.93
C VAL A 33 20.82 -1.68 6.16
N GLU A 34 19.57 -1.90 6.54
CA GLU A 34 19.15 -2.89 7.54
C GLU A 34 18.03 -3.74 6.94
N ALA A 35 18.15 -5.07 7.02
CA ALA A 35 17.20 -6.01 6.48
C ALA A 35 16.69 -6.98 7.57
N LYS A 36 15.37 -7.11 7.66
CA LYS A 36 14.70 -8.01 8.58
C LYS A 36 13.95 -9.10 7.81
N TRP A 37 14.32 -10.35 8.09
CA TRP A 37 13.78 -11.56 7.47
C TRP A 37 12.78 -12.28 8.38
N THR A 38 11.88 -11.54 9.01
CA THR A 38 10.80 -12.08 9.84
C THR A 38 9.47 -12.03 9.11
N GLY A 39 8.55 -12.95 9.43
CA GLY A 39 7.22 -13.00 8.82
C GLY A 39 6.26 -11.93 9.33
N ASP A 40 6.41 -11.52 10.59
CA ASP A 40 5.53 -10.51 11.19
C ASP A 40 5.93 -9.08 10.75
N PRO A 41 4.94 -8.18 10.56
CA PRO A 41 5.22 -6.77 10.29
C PRO A 41 5.97 -6.09 11.43
N HIS A 42 6.96 -5.27 11.09
CA HIS A 42 7.76 -4.58 12.10
C HIS A 42 7.06 -3.35 12.70
N PRO A 43 7.20 -3.12 14.03
CA PRO A 43 6.72 -1.91 14.68
C PRO A 43 7.66 -0.71 14.46
N ALA A 44 7.13 0.51 14.61
CA ALA A 44 7.87 1.77 14.49
C ALA A 44 9.14 1.81 15.36
N SER A 45 9.11 1.19 16.54
CA SER A 45 10.25 1.14 17.45
C SER A 45 11.50 0.50 16.83
N SER A 46 11.33 -0.52 15.98
CA SER A 46 12.45 -1.16 15.26
C SER A 46 13.06 -0.19 14.24
N ILE A 47 12.21 0.61 13.59
CA ILE A 47 12.62 1.58 12.58
C ILE A 47 13.31 2.77 13.23
N TYR A 48 12.81 3.28 14.36
CA TYR A 48 13.46 4.35 15.13
C TYR A 48 14.81 3.92 15.72
N GLN A 49 14.96 2.66 16.13
CA GLN A 49 16.27 2.14 16.55
C GLN A 49 17.28 2.22 15.40
N PHE A 50 16.88 1.84 14.18
CA PHE A 50 17.72 1.99 13.00
C PHE A 50 17.97 3.47 12.66
N LYS A 51 16.95 4.33 12.76
CA LYS A 51 17.09 5.77 12.56
C LYS A 51 18.20 6.37 13.43
N GLY A 52 18.26 6.00 14.71
CA GLY A 52 19.30 6.47 15.62
C GLY A 52 20.71 6.13 15.14
N LYS A 53 20.88 4.98 14.45
CA LYS A 53 22.14 4.60 13.82
C LYS A 53 22.49 5.48 12.62
N VAL A 54 21.49 5.84 11.81
CA VAL A 54 21.62 6.74 10.66
C VAL A 54 21.96 8.15 11.12
N ASP A 55 21.28 8.66 12.14
CA ASP A 55 21.51 9.98 12.73
C ASP A 55 22.91 10.10 13.35
N GLY A 56 23.51 8.98 13.77
CA GLY A 56 24.89 8.92 14.25
C GLY A 56 25.96 9.05 13.15
N LYS A 57 25.60 9.25 11.88
CA LYS A 57 26.54 9.39 10.75
C LYS A 57 26.61 10.85 10.23
N LEU A 58 27.38 11.05 9.17
CA LEU A 58 27.50 12.35 8.51
C LEU A 58 26.12 12.88 8.08
N VAL A 59 25.87 14.17 8.29
CA VAL A 59 24.66 14.85 7.81
C VAL A 59 24.43 14.56 6.33
N GLY A 60 23.21 14.13 5.98
CA GLY A 60 22.85 13.70 4.62
C GLY A 60 23.00 12.19 4.37
N THR A 61 23.48 11.41 5.34
CA THR A 61 23.36 9.95 5.32
C THR A 61 21.89 9.56 5.40
N LEU A 62 21.48 8.62 4.54
CA LEU A 62 20.12 8.09 4.51
C LEU A 62 20.12 6.65 5.02
N GLY A 63 18.95 6.12 5.33
CA GLY A 63 18.74 4.71 5.66
C GLY A 63 17.75 4.04 4.73
N LEU A 64 18.00 2.78 4.39
CA LEU A 64 17.09 1.86 3.74
C LEU A 64 16.78 0.73 4.74
N PHE A 65 15.52 0.66 5.19
CA PHE A 65 15.06 -0.42 6.05
C PHE A 65 14.19 -1.38 5.24
N ILE A 66 14.62 -2.65 5.15
CA ILE A 66 13.94 -3.69 4.39
C ILE A 66 13.26 -4.65 5.38
N SER A 67 11.96 -4.90 5.21
CA SER A 67 11.20 -5.85 6.03
C SER A 67 10.42 -6.84 5.16
N ILE A 68 10.76 -8.13 5.21
CA ILE A 68 10.04 -9.14 4.43
C ILE A 68 8.57 -9.28 4.87
N GLY A 69 8.31 -9.19 6.17
CA GLY A 69 6.96 -9.17 6.75
C GLY A 69 6.23 -7.83 6.61
N GLY A 70 6.87 -6.81 6.02
CA GLY A 70 6.34 -5.46 5.89
C GLY A 70 6.33 -4.69 7.21
N PHE A 71 5.45 -3.70 7.29
CA PHE A 71 5.34 -2.76 8.42
C PHE A 71 3.91 -2.79 8.94
N SER A 72 3.72 -2.61 10.25
CA SER A 72 2.36 -2.42 10.75
C SER A 72 1.81 -1.08 10.24
N SER A 73 0.50 -0.97 10.03
CA SER A 73 -0.15 0.28 9.59
C SER A 73 0.26 1.46 10.48
N ALA A 74 0.14 1.28 11.80
CA ALA A 74 0.55 2.26 12.80
C ALA A 74 2.04 2.64 12.76
N SER A 75 2.90 1.85 12.12
CA SER A 75 4.33 2.16 12.03
C SER A 75 4.64 3.20 10.98
N VAL A 76 4.01 3.09 9.80
CA VAL A 76 4.15 4.09 8.74
C VAL A 76 3.54 5.41 9.21
N ASP A 77 2.38 5.37 9.89
CA ASP A 77 1.73 6.56 10.44
C ASP A 77 2.60 7.28 11.46
N ALA A 78 3.20 6.54 12.41
CA ALA A 78 4.11 7.11 13.40
C ALA A 78 5.32 7.77 12.74
N LEU A 79 5.83 7.18 11.67
CA LEU A 79 6.94 7.70 10.91
C LEU A 79 6.57 8.98 10.17
N VAL A 80 5.48 9.01 9.40
CA VAL A 80 5.04 10.23 8.68
C VAL A 80 4.73 11.36 9.66
N ALA A 81 4.16 11.06 10.83
CA ALA A 81 3.97 12.06 11.90
C ALA A 81 5.29 12.56 12.51
N GLY A 82 6.35 11.73 12.47
CA GLY A 82 7.72 12.08 12.85
C GLY A 82 8.37 12.99 11.80
N LYS A 83 8.31 14.30 12.01
CA LYS A 83 8.66 15.36 11.05
C LYS A 83 10.07 15.32 10.42
N GLU A 84 11.00 14.50 10.90
CA GLU A 84 12.36 14.41 10.37
C GLU A 84 12.75 12.95 10.14
N LEU A 85 12.51 12.44 8.92
CA LEU A 85 12.95 11.11 8.52
C LEU A 85 13.95 11.19 7.36
N ASN A 86 15.12 10.63 7.62
CA ASN A 86 16.19 10.36 6.65
C ASN A 86 16.16 8.89 6.19
N LEU A 87 14.98 8.28 6.18
CA LEU A 87 14.77 6.86 5.90
C LEU A 87 13.83 6.64 4.72
N ILE A 88 14.13 5.62 3.93
CA ILE A 88 13.21 4.97 3.00
C ILE A 88 12.99 3.52 3.44
N LEU A 89 11.79 3.02 3.22
CA LEU A 89 11.37 1.68 3.59
C LEU A 89 11.12 0.83 2.34
N ALA A 90 11.41 -0.47 2.45
CA ALA A 90 11.03 -1.45 1.46
C ALA A 90 10.47 -2.71 2.12
N ASP A 91 9.48 -3.34 1.49
CA ASP A 91 8.91 -4.58 1.99
C ASP A 91 9.25 -5.80 1.12
N GLY A 92 8.66 -6.95 1.45
CA GLY A 92 8.85 -8.18 0.68
C GLY A 92 8.29 -8.11 -0.75
N ASP A 93 7.25 -7.32 -1.01
CA ASP A 93 6.69 -7.17 -2.36
C ASP A 93 7.57 -6.26 -3.22
N ASP A 94 8.14 -5.21 -2.63
CA ASP A 94 9.16 -4.39 -3.28
C ASP A 94 10.35 -5.24 -3.72
N LEU A 95 10.85 -6.09 -2.82
CA LEU A 95 11.97 -6.98 -3.13
C LEU A 95 11.60 -7.98 -4.23
N ARG A 96 10.38 -8.53 -4.21
CA ARG A 96 9.90 -9.41 -5.30
C ARG A 96 9.81 -8.67 -6.63
N ALA A 97 9.30 -7.44 -6.65
CA ALA A 97 9.23 -6.64 -7.87
C ALA A 97 10.62 -6.39 -8.48
N ILE A 98 11.62 -6.16 -7.62
CA ILE A 98 13.02 -5.99 -8.04
C ILE A 98 13.60 -7.31 -8.56
N ILE A 99 13.42 -8.41 -7.83
CA ILE A 99 13.95 -9.74 -8.21
C ILE A 99 13.31 -10.24 -9.51
N ASP A 100 12.00 -10.04 -9.67
CA ASP A 100 11.24 -10.38 -10.87
C ASP A 100 11.54 -9.43 -12.05
N GLN A 101 12.45 -8.46 -11.89
CA GLN A 101 12.85 -7.47 -12.89
C GLN A 101 11.68 -6.62 -13.42
N LYS A 102 10.62 -6.44 -12.61
CA LYS A 102 9.51 -5.53 -12.92
C LYS A 102 9.91 -4.07 -12.70
N VAL A 103 10.90 -3.84 -11.85
CA VAL A 103 11.51 -2.54 -11.55
C VAL A 103 12.98 -2.78 -11.24
N THR A 104 13.88 -1.93 -11.70
CA THR A 104 15.31 -2.05 -11.33
C THR A 104 15.53 -1.58 -9.90
N LEU A 105 16.62 -2.00 -9.26
CA LEU A 105 16.92 -1.54 -7.91
C LEU A 105 17.22 -0.04 -7.85
N VAL A 106 17.89 0.49 -8.89
CA VAL A 106 18.14 1.93 -9.03
C VAL A 106 16.82 2.69 -9.11
N GLU A 107 15.92 2.28 -10.01
CA GLU A 107 14.61 2.91 -10.16
C GLU A 107 13.79 2.83 -8.87
N ALA A 108 13.83 1.69 -8.16
CA ALA A 108 13.17 1.53 -6.87
C ALA A 108 13.66 2.56 -5.83
N LEU A 109 14.98 2.75 -5.73
CA LEU A 109 15.57 3.75 -4.82
C LEU A 109 15.17 5.17 -5.23
N GLU A 110 15.22 5.50 -6.52
CA GLU A 110 14.84 6.84 -7.03
C GLU A 110 13.38 7.16 -6.71
N ARG A 111 12.46 6.24 -6.99
CA ARG A 111 11.03 6.42 -6.71
C ARG A 111 10.76 6.60 -5.22
N LYS A 112 11.38 5.78 -4.36
CA LYS A 112 11.21 5.89 -2.90
C LYS A 112 11.81 7.18 -2.35
N LEU A 113 12.96 7.61 -2.85
CA LEU A 113 13.57 8.89 -2.46
C LEU A 113 12.76 10.08 -2.94
N ARG A 114 12.17 10.00 -4.14
CA ARG A 114 11.27 11.03 -4.66
C ARG A 114 10.02 11.16 -3.79
N ALA A 115 9.36 10.04 -3.48
CA ALA A 115 8.19 10.04 -2.60
C ALA A 115 8.52 10.57 -1.20
N ALA A 116 9.66 10.17 -0.61
CA ALA A 116 10.09 10.68 0.68
C ALA A 116 10.43 12.18 0.66
N GLY A 117 11.00 12.68 -0.44
CA GLY A 117 11.40 14.08 -0.59
C GLY A 117 10.25 15.03 -0.94
N ASP A 118 9.36 14.60 -1.83
CA ASP A 118 8.27 15.43 -2.35
C ASP A 118 7.00 15.34 -1.50
N GLU A 119 6.69 14.13 -1.01
CA GLU A 119 5.40 13.81 -0.37
C GLU A 119 5.57 13.48 1.12
N GLY A 120 6.80 13.36 1.60
CA GLY A 120 7.09 13.05 3.00
C GLY A 120 6.76 11.60 3.41
N THR A 121 6.45 10.71 2.46
CA THR A 121 6.23 9.29 2.76
C THR A 121 7.54 8.50 2.72
N PRO A 122 7.97 7.88 3.83
CA PRO A 122 9.16 7.04 3.82
C PRO A 122 8.91 5.70 3.11
N PHE A 123 7.66 5.36 2.77
CA PHE A 123 7.29 4.08 2.18
C PHE A 123 6.33 4.23 1.01
N LEU A 124 6.86 4.24 -0.22
CA LEU A 124 6.06 4.05 -1.42
C LEU A 124 6.11 2.57 -1.85
N PRO A 125 5.00 1.82 -1.93
CA PRO A 125 5.01 0.45 -2.44
C PRO A 125 5.30 0.44 -3.95
N LEU A 126 6.26 -0.40 -4.39
CA LEU A 126 6.69 -0.49 -5.78
C LEU A 126 5.66 -1.19 -6.69
N THR A 127 4.68 -1.88 -6.11
CA THR A 127 3.57 -2.46 -6.87
C THR A 127 2.81 -1.39 -7.66
N ALA A 128 2.57 -0.21 -7.06
CA ALA A 128 1.88 0.89 -7.72
C ALA A 128 2.58 1.40 -8.99
N PRO A 129 3.87 1.82 -8.96
CA PRO A 129 4.56 2.26 -10.17
C PRO A 129 4.73 1.15 -11.21
N VAL A 130 4.86 -0.12 -10.81
CA VAL A 130 4.87 -1.26 -11.75
C VAL A 130 3.53 -1.38 -12.48
N ILE A 131 2.41 -1.22 -11.76
CA ILE A 131 1.08 -1.22 -12.37
C ILE A 131 0.91 0.00 -13.28
N ALA A 132 1.31 1.20 -12.86
CA ALA A 132 1.25 2.40 -13.69
C ALA A 132 1.97 2.19 -15.04
N GLN A 133 3.18 1.63 -15.01
CA GLN A 133 3.98 1.38 -16.22
C GLN A 133 3.36 0.35 -17.18
N THR A 134 2.50 -0.53 -16.66
CA THR A 134 1.86 -1.61 -17.43
C THR A 134 0.36 -1.39 -17.64
N ALA A 135 -0.15 -0.23 -17.22
CA ALA A 135 -1.53 0.16 -17.38
C ALA A 135 -1.91 0.23 -18.86
N ALA A 136 -3.06 -0.33 -19.21
CA ALA A 136 -3.50 -0.47 -20.59
C ALA A 136 -4.95 0.01 -20.78
N ALA A 137 -5.25 0.44 -22.02
CA ALA A 137 -6.58 0.83 -22.44
C ALA A 137 -7.63 -0.24 -22.12
N GLY A 138 -8.73 0.18 -21.49
CA GLY A 138 -9.82 -0.70 -21.11
C GLY A 138 -9.69 -1.36 -19.74
N GLN A 139 -8.60 -1.16 -19.00
CA GLN A 139 -8.43 -1.69 -17.65
C GLN A 139 -9.26 -0.92 -16.61
N HIS A 140 -9.70 -1.62 -15.58
CA HIS A 140 -10.32 -1.01 -14.40
C HIS A 140 -9.33 -1.12 -13.24
N LEU A 141 -8.81 0.01 -12.77
CA LEU A 141 -7.88 0.07 -11.65
C LEU A 141 -8.66 0.34 -10.37
N VAL A 142 -8.37 -0.40 -9.32
CA VAL A 142 -8.98 -0.20 -7.99
C VAL A 142 -7.87 -0.04 -6.97
N VAL A 143 -7.64 1.19 -6.52
CA VAL A 143 -6.75 1.49 -5.39
C VAL A 143 -7.46 1.09 -4.11
N VAL A 144 -6.78 0.33 -3.27
CA VAL A 144 -7.29 -0.12 -1.96
C VAL A 144 -6.23 0.10 -0.90
N GLU A 145 -6.63 0.28 0.36
CA GLU A 145 -5.70 0.59 1.44
C GLU A 145 -4.63 -0.49 1.63
N GLY A 146 -5.05 -1.76 1.78
CA GLY A 146 -4.15 -2.85 2.17
C GLY A 146 -4.25 -4.09 1.30
N ARG A 147 -3.28 -4.98 1.48
CA ARG A 147 -3.27 -6.31 0.84
C ARG A 147 -4.40 -7.21 1.33
N SER A 148 -4.89 -7.00 2.55
CA SER A 148 -6.00 -7.77 3.10
C SER A 148 -7.29 -7.44 2.33
N ASP A 149 -7.52 -6.17 2.01
CA ASP A 149 -8.64 -5.69 1.22
C ASP A 149 -8.63 -6.30 -0.18
N VAL A 150 -7.45 -6.34 -0.82
CA VAL A 150 -7.28 -7.05 -2.10
C VAL A 150 -7.73 -8.50 -1.98
N ARG A 151 -7.35 -9.22 -0.92
CA ARG A 151 -7.75 -10.63 -0.73
C ARG A 151 -9.26 -10.76 -0.55
N PHE A 152 -9.89 -9.86 0.19
CA PHE A 152 -11.34 -9.85 0.38
C PHE A 152 -12.05 -9.61 -0.94
N PHE A 153 -11.67 -8.58 -1.70
CA PHE A 153 -12.28 -8.31 -3.00
C PHE A 153 -12.03 -9.41 -4.03
N GLU A 154 -10.84 -10.01 -4.07
CA GLU A 154 -10.56 -11.15 -4.94
C GLU A 154 -11.41 -12.39 -4.59
N SER A 155 -11.67 -12.62 -3.30
CA SER A 155 -12.64 -13.65 -2.88
C SER A 155 -14.04 -13.35 -3.40
N VAL A 156 -14.52 -12.12 -3.22
CA VAL A 156 -15.82 -11.67 -3.77
C VAL A 156 -15.88 -11.87 -5.28
N ARG A 157 -14.84 -11.47 -6.01
CA ARG A 157 -14.78 -11.64 -7.46
C ARG A 157 -14.82 -13.11 -7.87
N ARG A 158 -14.14 -14.01 -7.16
CA ARG A 158 -14.19 -15.46 -7.43
C ARG A 158 -15.58 -16.04 -7.18
N VAL A 159 -16.15 -15.79 -5.99
CA VAL A 159 -17.44 -16.38 -5.57
C VAL A 159 -18.57 -15.91 -6.47
N TYR A 160 -18.58 -14.63 -6.84
CA TYR A 160 -19.63 -14.05 -7.69
C TYR A 160 -19.28 -14.05 -9.18
N MET A 161 -18.24 -14.80 -9.59
CA MET A 161 -17.83 -14.98 -10.99
C MET A 161 -17.73 -13.66 -11.77
N ALA A 162 -17.04 -12.67 -11.18
CA ALA A 162 -16.87 -11.35 -11.77
C ALA A 162 -16.26 -11.46 -13.18
N SER A 163 -17.00 -10.99 -14.19
CA SER A 163 -16.60 -11.13 -15.60
C SER A 163 -15.68 -10.02 -16.07
N ARG A 164 -15.67 -8.88 -15.36
CA ARG A 164 -14.87 -7.71 -15.74
C ARG A 164 -13.46 -7.82 -15.14
N PRO A 165 -12.39 -7.71 -15.95
CA PRO A 165 -11.03 -7.60 -15.44
C PRO A 165 -10.87 -6.34 -14.57
N VAL A 166 -10.24 -6.50 -13.42
CA VAL A 166 -9.92 -5.44 -12.47
C VAL A 166 -8.50 -5.70 -11.98
N THR A 167 -7.71 -4.64 -11.90
CA THR A 167 -6.36 -4.65 -11.32
C THR A 167 -6.40 -3.89 -10.00
N PHE A 168 -6.15 -4.59 -8.91
CA PHE A 168 -6.04 -3.97 -7.59
C PHE A 168 -4.67 -3.35 -7.38
N VAL A 169 -4.65 -2.15 -6.78
CA VAL A 169 -3.45 -1.39 -6.47
C VAL A 169 -3.40 -1.18 -4.96
N PRO A 170 -2.71 -2.04 -4.18
CA PRO A 170 -2.62 -1.88 -2.74
C PRO A 170 -1.73 -0.69 -2.38
N ALA A 171 -2.28 0.30 -1.66
CA ALA A 171 -1.52 1.43 -1.15
C ALA A 171 -0.57 1.05 0.00
N SER A 172 -0.82 -0.09 0.64
CA SER A 172 -0.04 -0.60 1.77
C SER A 172 -0.13 0.33 3.00
N GLY A 173 -1.33 0.86 3.25
CA GLY A 173 -1.68 1.70 4.39
C GLY A 173 -2.34 3.03 3.97
N PRO A 174 -3.03 3.70 4.90
CA PRO A 174 -3.87 4.86 4.59
C PRO A 174 -3.03 6.07 4.17
N MET A 175 -1.86 6.27 4.77
CA MET A 175 -0.94 7.37 4.43
C MET A 175 -0.37 7.29 3.01
N ASN A 176 -0.43 6.11 2.39
CA ASN A 176 0.03 5.90 1.02
C ASN A 176 -1.09 6.01 -0.01
N MET A 177 -2.34 6.21 0.42
CA MET A 177 -3.47 6.34 -0.51
C MET A 177 -3.31 7.55 -1.43
N ILE A 178 -2.89 8.71 -0.89
CA ILE A 178 -2.63 9.92 -1.68
C ILE A 178 -1.51 9.70 -2.72
N PRO A 179 -0.28 9.29 -2.36
CA PRO A 179 0.79 9.15 -3.34
C PRO A 179 0.54 8.02 -4.34
N VAL A 180 -0.08 6.91 -3.93
CA VAL A 180 -0.46 5.85 -4.87
C VAL A 180 -1.58 6.29 -5.81
N THR A 181 -2.58 7.01 -5.31
CA THR A 181 -3.66 7.56 -6.16
C THR A 181 -3.10 8.56 -7.15
N ARG A 182 -2.17 9.44 -6.74
CA ARG A 182 -1.48 10.38 -7.63
C ARG A 182 -0.83 9.67 -8.82
N LEU A 183 -0.09 8.59 -8.56
CA LEU A 183 0.51 7.77 -9.63
C LEU A 183 -0.54 7.14 -10.55
N MET A 184 -1.70 6.73 -10.02
CA MET A 184 -2.77 6.17 -10.85
C MET A 184 -3.49 7.23 -11.68
N LEU A 185 -3.58 8.47 -11.18
CA LEU A 185 -4.14 9.60 -11.94
C LEU A 185 -3.30 9.96 -13.15
N GLU A 186 -1.97 9.81 -13.08
CA GLU A 186 -1.07 9.99 -14.23
C GLU A 186 -1.37 9.04 -15.40
N VAL A 187 -1.97 7.88 -15.12
CA VAL A 187 -2.35 6.89 -16.14
C VAL A 187 -3.86 6.78 -16.33
N ALA A 188 -4.65 7.59 -15.63
CA ALA A 188 -6.12 7.47 -15.59
C ALA A 188 -6.76 7.65 -16.98
N GLU A 189 -6.25 8.55 -17.81
CA GLU A 189 -6.74 8.74 -19.19
C GLU A 189 -6.52 7.50 -20.08
N SER A 190 -5.53 6.66 -19.73
CA SER A 190 -5.19 5.45 -20.46
C SER A 190 -5.95 4.23 -19.97
N VAL A 191 -6.75 4.32 -18.91
CA VAL A 191 -7.55 3.21 -18.37
C VAL A 191 -9.05 3.50 -18.52
N ALA A 192 -9.90 2.49 -18.33
CA ALA A 192 -11.35 2.67 -18.45
C ALA A 192 -11.95 3.39 -17.24
N THR A 193 -11.58 2.95 -16.03
CA THR A 193 -11.97 3.61 -14.78
C THR A 193 -10.89 3.44 -13.73
N LEU A 194 -10.73 4.45 -12.88
CA LEU A 194 -9.97 4.43 -11.65
C LEU A 194 -10.95 4.54 -10.48
N THR A 195 -10.99 3.52 -9.61
CA THR A 195 -11.72 3.60 -8.35
C THR A 195 -10.75 3.63 -7.19
N VAL A 196 -10.97 4.51 -6.22
CA VAL A 196 -10.24 4.55 -4.96
C VAL A 196 -11.19 4.10 -3.86
N VAL A 197 -10.88 2.97 -3.22
CA VAL A 197 -11.63 2.44 -2.09
C VAL A 197 -10.86 2.76 -0.82
N VAL A 198 -11.46 3.59 0.02
CA VAL A 198 -10.95 3.97 1.34
C VAL A 198 -11.67 3.11 2.38
N ASP A 199 -10.91 2.51 3.29
CA ASP A 199 -11.51 1.78 4.40
C ASP A 199 -12.22 2.76 5.36
N GLY A 200 -13.38 2.39 5.86
CA GLY A 200 -14.17 3.21 6.76
C GLY A 200 -13.69 3.18 8.20
N ASP A 201 -12.74 2.29 8.54
CA ASP A 201 -12.14 2.15 9.87
C ASP A 201 -11.27 3.35 10.28
N VAL A 202 -10.96 4.25 9.34
CA VAL A 202 -10.29 5.52 9.59
C VAL A 202 -11.23 6.44 10.39
N GLU A 203 -11.31 6.23 11.71
CA GLU A 203 -12.28 6.90 12.57
C GLU A 203 -12.15 8.44 12.56
N GLY A 204 -13.30 9.12 12.49
CA GLY A 204 -13.43 10.54 12.80
C GLY A 204 -12.80 11.48 11.75
N PRO A 205 -12.18 12.62 12.16
CA PRO A 205 -11.69 13.64 11.24
C PRO A 205 -10.62 13.18 10.24
N GLN A 206 -10.07 11.97 10.37
CA GLN A 206 -9.04 11.45 9.47
C GLN A 206 -9.64 10.88 8.17
N ALA A 207 -10.76 10.13 8.21
CA ALA A 207 -11.44 9.67 6.99
C ALA A 207 -11.95 10.85 6.16
N ASP A 208 -12.58 11.83 6.83
CA ASP A 208 -13.11 13.02 6.17
C ASP A 208 -11.99 13.85 5.51
N ARG A 209 -10.82 13.94 6.18
CA ARG A 209 -9.63 14.60 5.61
C ARG A 209 -9.05 13.82 4.45
N LEU A 210 -8.81 12.51 4.61
CA LEU A 210 -8.26 11.68 3.53
C LEU A 210 -9.16 11.74 2.29
N ARG A 211 -10.49 11.71 2.49
CA ARG A 211 -11.44 11.89 1.42
C ARG A 211 -11.35 13.28 0.79
N ALA A 212 -11.30 14.35 1.58
CA ALA A 212 -11.16 15.70 1.07
C ALA A 212 -9.85 15.88 0.28
N ASP A 213 -8.74 15.34 0.79
CA ASP A 213 -7.43 15.35 0.14
C ASP A 213 -7.44 14.56 -1.17
N LEU A 214 -8.16 13.43 -1.22
CA LEU A 214 -8.36 12.65 -2.46
C LEU A 214 -9.24 13.40 -3.46
N ASP A 215 -10.34 14.01 -3.01
CA ASP A 215 -11.24 14.78 -3.86
C ASP A 215 -10.52 16.01 -4.45
N GLU A 216 -9.69 16.70 -3.64
CA GLU A 216 -8.81 17.79 -4.08
C GLU A 216 -7.78 17.29 -5.08
N LEU A 217 -7.09 16.20 -4.78
CA LEU A 217 -6.11 15.58 -5.69
C LEU A 217 -6.74 15.20 -7.04
N VAL A 218 -7.93 14.61 -7.05
CA VAL A 218 -8.62 14.26 -8.29
C VAL A 218 -9.00 15.52 -9.07
N ALA A 219 -9.40 16.59 -8.40
CA ALA A 219 -9.71 17.87 -9.04
C ALA A 219 -8.49 18.59 -9.61
N GLU A 220 -7.28 18.35 -9.07
CA GLU A 220 -6.02 18.88 -9.61
C GLU A 220 -5.66 18.28 -10.98
N TYR A 221 -6.03 17.01 -11.21
CA TYR A 221 -5.78 16.33 -12.47
C TYR A 221 -6.98 16.61 -13.39
N GLU A 222 -6.77 17.20 -14.59
CA GLU A 222 -7.83 17.48 -15.59
C GLU A 222 -8.41 16.20 -16.23
N VAL A 223 -8.48 15.10 -15.50
CA VAL A 223 -9.10 13.84 -15.91
C VAL A 223 -10.61 13.97 -15.93
N SER A 224 -11.27 13.25 -16.84
CA SER A 224 -12.72 13.19 -16.90
C SER A 224 -13.26 12.67 -15.56
N LEU A 225 -14.09 13.46 -14.87
CA LEU A 225 -14.71 13.07 -13.59
C LEU A 225 -15.55 11.79 -13.70
N ASP A 226 -15.98 11.41 -14.91
CA ASP A 226 -16.70 10.16 -15.15
C ASP A 226 -15.79 8.91 -15.07
N SER A 227 -14.46 9.11 -15.06
CA SER A 227 -13.45 8.05 -15.04
C SER A 227 -12.88 7.76 -13.64
N VAL A 228 -13.10 8.64 -12.65
CA VAL A 228 -12.53 8.50 -11.31
C VAL A 228 -13.63 8.49 -10.24
N GLU A 229 -13.61 7.48 -9.38
CA GLU A 229 -14.60 7.32 -8.32
C GLU A 229 -13.94 7.05 -6.96
N VAL A 230 -14.29 7.83 -5.94
CA VAL A 230 -13.90 7.54 -4.54
C VAL A 230 -15.08 6.89 -3.81
N ILE A 231 -14.83 5.73 -3.20
CA ILE A 231 -15.79 4.95 -2.42
C ILE A 231 -15.22 4.75 -1.02
N VAL A 232 -16.02 5.03 0.02
CA VAL A 232 -15.66 4.73 1.40
C VAL A 232 -16.41 3.47 1.83
N ALA A 233 -15.69 2.39 2.15
CA ALA A 233 -16.28 1.14 2.60
C ALA A 233 -16.72 1.25 4.06
N GLN A 234 -18.01 1.50 4.30
CA GLN A 234 -18.55 1.75 5.63
C GLN A 234 -19.26 0.51 6.21
N PRO A 235 -19.08 0.20 7.51
CA PRO A 235 -18.20 0.89 8.47
C PRO A 235 -16.72 0.57 8.27
N ASP A 236 -16.38 -0.61 7.77
CA ASP A 236 -15.06 -1.00 7.29
C ASP A 236 -15.21 -2.06 6.19
N THR A 237 -14.13 -2.38 5.48
CA THR A 237 -14.16 -3.30 4.35
C THR A 237 -14.73 -4.67 4.72
N GLU A 238 -14.27 -5.28 5.81
CA GLU A 238 -14.74 -6.62 6.21
C GLU A 238 -16.23 -6.63 6.57
N VAL A 239 -16.72 -5.62 7.30
CA VAL A 239 -18.13 -5.53 7.68
C VAL A 239 -19.03 -5.18 6.49
N ALA A 240 -18.58 -4.28 5.62
CA ALA A 240 -19.30 -3.94 4.39
C ALA A 240 -19.51 -5.18 3.51
N LEU A 241 -18.51 -6.05 3.45
CA LEU A 241 -18.57 -7.34 2.73
C LEU A 241 -19.26 -8.46 3.53
N GLY A 242 -19.77 -8.18 4.72
CA GLY A 242 -20.47 -9.17 5.56
C GLY A 242 -19.58 -10.26 6.14
N LEU A 243 -18.25 -10.07 6.15
CA LEU A 243 -17.27 -11.03 6.66
C LEU A 243 -17.09 -10.95 8.18
N ALA A 244 -17.50 -9.83 8.78
CA ALA A 244 -17.44 -9.60 10.20
C ALA A 244 -18.72 -8.93 10.71
N ASP A 245 -19.03 -9.18 11.98
CA ASP A 245 -20.10 -8.47 12.69
C ASP A 245 -19.60 -7.07 13.10
N PRO A 246 -20.36 -5.99 12.80
CA PRO A 246 -20.05 -4.62 13.21
C PRO A 246 -19.72 -4.48 14.71
N GLU A 247 -20.31 -5.31 15.58
CA GLU A 247 -20.12 -5.26 17.03
C GLU A 247 -18.85 -5.99 17.49
N THR A 248 -18.24 -6.82 16.63
CA THR A 248 -16.99 -7.53 16.97
C THR A 248 -15.83 -6.54 16.97
N PRO A 249 -15.00 -6.43 18.02
CA PRO A 249 -13.85 -5.52 18.02
C PRO A 249 -12.85 -5.82 16.88
N TRP A 250 -12.28 -4.77 16.26
CA TRP A 250 -11.35 -4.91 15.12
C TRP A 250 -10.18 -5.87 15.40
N ARG A 251 -9.68 -5.91 16.64
CA ARG A 251 -8.56 -6.78 17.05
C ARG A 251 -8.87 -8.25 16.89
N ASP A 252 -10.14 -8.60 17.09
CA ASP A 252 -10.64 -9.98 17.04
C ASP A 252 -10.95 -10.38 15.60
N ARG A 253 -11.16 -9.42 14.69
CA ARG A 253 -11.35 -9.65 13.25
C ARG A 253 -10.05 -9.93 12.49
N ARG A 254 -8.88 -9.61 13.07
CA ARG A 254 -7.56 -9.81 12.43
C ARG A 254 -7.28 -11.23 11.95
N HIS A 255 -7.96 -12.23 12.52
CA HIS A 255 -7.86 -13.61 12.05
C HIS A 255 -8.25 -13.76 10.58
N LEU A 256 -9.19 -12.95 10.06
CA LEU A 256 -9.61 -12.93 8.66
C LEU A 256 -8.44 -12.66 7.70
N ARG A 257 -7.42 -11.93 8.14
CA ARG A 257 -6.21 -11.65 7.34
C ARG A 257 -5.37 -12.90 7.10
N ASN A 258 -5.56 -13.96 7.89
CA ASN A 258 -4.75 -15.17 7.89
C ASN A 258 -5.54 -16.45 7.54
N VAL A 259 -6.84 -16.37 7.30
CA VAL A 259 -7.61 -17.55 6.85
C VAL A 259 -7.20 -17.97 5.43
N SER A 260 -7.45 -19.23 5.09
CA SER A 260 -7.22 -19.74 3.74
C SER A 260 -8.19 -19.10 2.74
N ASP A 261 -7.80 -19.03 1.46
CA ASP A 261 -8.70 -18.50 0.42
C ASP A 261 -10.00 -19.32 0.31
N ALA A 262 -9.95 -20.64 0.49
CA ALA A 262 -11.15 -21.48 0.50
C ALA A 262 -12.09 -21.15 1.68
N THR A 263 -11.54 -20.83 2.85
CA THR A 263 -12.33 -20.37 4.00
C THR A 263 -12.94 -19.00 3.73
N LEU A 264 -12.16 -18.10 3.14
CA LEU A 264 -12.64 -16.75 2.80
C LEU A 264 -13.74 -16.79 1.72
N ASP A 265 -13.60 -17.65 0.71
CA ASP A 265 -14.60 -17.87 -0.33
C ASP A 265 -15.92 -18.40 0.28
N ALA A 266 -15.84 -19.31 1.26
CA ALA A 266 -17.01 -19.81 1.97
C ALA A 266 -17.70 -18.70 2.79
N LEU A 267 -16.94 -17.88 3.52
CA LEU A 267 -17.48 -16.73 4.27
C LEU A 267 -18.18 -15.72 3.34
N VAL A 268 -17.58 -15.42 2.19
CA VAL A 268 -18.17 -14.54 1.17
C VAL A 268 -19.48 -15.12 0.62
N ALA A 269 -19.53 -16.44 0.37
CA ALA A 269 -20.74 -17.09 -0.14
C ALA A 269 -21.92 -16.99 0.83
N ASP A 270 -21.64 -17.01 2.14
CA ASP A 270 -22.64 -16.91 3.20
C ASP A 270 -23.06 -15.45 3.51
N ALA A 271 -22.36 -14.45 2.95
CA ALA A 271 -22.52 -13.04 3.33
C ALA A 271 -23.75 -12.32 2.75
N ASP A 272 -24.48 -12.92 1.81
CA ASP A 272 -25.60 -12.32 1.06
C ASP A 272 -25.29 -10.91 0.50
N LEU A 273 -24.21 -10.81 -0.28
CA LEU A 273 -23.80 -9.53 -0.89
C LEU A 273 -24.87 -8.91 -1.80
N PRO A 274 -25.66 -9.66 -2.60
CA PRO A 274 -26.76 -9.07 -3.37
C PRO A 274 -27.83 -8.43 -2.49
N GLY A 275 -28.26 -9.10 -1.41
CA GLY A 275 -29.21 -8.52 -0.45
C GLY A 275 -28.65 -7.26 0.22
N ARG A 276 -27.37 -7.26 0.59
CA ARG A 276 -26.67 -6.09 1.16
C ARG A 276 -26.56 -4.94 0.16
N ALA A 277 -26.25 -5.23 -1.11
CA ALA A 277 -26.17 -4.23 -2.17
C ALA A 277 -27.53 -3.59 -2.44
N ALA A 278 -28.61 -4.38 -2.41
CA ALA A 278 -29.98 -3.86 -2.52
C ALA A 278 -30.36 -2.93 -1.37
N ALA A 279 -29.83 -3.16 -0.16
CA ALA A 279 -30.08 -2.35 1.02
C ALA A 279 -29.14 -1.14 1.17
N ASN A 280 -27.96 -1.16 0.54
CA ASN A 280 -26.93 -0.14 0.71
C ASN A 280 -26.27 0.25 -0.63
N PRO A 281 -26.55 1.46 -1.16
CA PRO A 281 -25.98 1.94 -2.42
C PRO A 281 -24.44 1.99 -2.45
N THR A 282 -23.78 2.18 -1.31
CA THR A 282 -22.32 2.16 -1.22
C THR A 282 -21.77 0.77 -1.49
N ILE A 283 -22.43 -0.27 -0.96
CA ILE A 283 -22.07 -1.67 -1.22
C ILE A 283 -22.32 -2.01 -2.69
N ALA A 284 -23.46 -1.58 -3.26
CA ALA A 284 -23.73 -1.75 -4.69
C ALA A 284 -22.64 -1.13 -5.59
N ARG A 285 -22.21 0.10 -5.29
CA ARG A 285 -21.10 0.77 -5.99
C ARG A 285 -19.78 0.02 -5.81
N LEU A 286 -19.47 -0.44 -4.60
CA LEU A 286 -18.27 -1.22 -4.30
C LEU A 286 -18.23 -2.55 -5.08
N LEU A 287 -19.34 -3.30 -5.15
CA LEU A 287 -19.41 -4.52 -5.95
C LEU A 287 -19.25 -4.23 -7.44
N THR A 288 -19.85 -3.14 -7.93
CA THR A 288 -19.73 -2.73 -9.33
C THR A 288 -18.30 -2.37 -9.68
N SER A 289 -17.59 -1.63 -8.82
CA SER A 289 -16.21 -1.21 -9.08
C SER A 289 -15.27 -2.40 -9.19
N ILE A 290 -15.48 -3.46 -8.41
CA ILE A 290 -14.72 -4.72 -8.49
C ILE A 290 -15.24 -5.69 -9.58
N GLY A 291 -16.21 -5.28 -10.39
CA GLY A 291 -16.68 -6.04 -11.55
C GLY A 291 -17.72 -7.11 -11.26
N VAL A 292 -18.38 -7.04 -10.10
CA VAL A 292 -19.43 -7.98 -9.67
C VAL A 292 -20.80 -7.42 -10.04
N ARG A 293 -21.61 -8.23 -10.72
CA ARG A 293 -23.02 -7.93 -10.97
C ARG A 293 -23.84 -8.34 -9.76
N HIS A 294 -24.75 -7.47 -9.32
CA HIS A 294 -25.54 -7.65 -8.11
C HIS A 294 -27.04 -7.40 -8.35
N GLU A 295 -27.46 -7.34 -9.63
CA GLU A 295 -28.86 -7.27 -10.09
C GLU A 295 -29.46 -8.66 -10.28
#